data_AF-A0A3C0EJ68-F1
#
_entry.id   AF-A0A3C0EJ68-F1
#
_cell.length_a   1.000
_cell.length_b   1.000
_cell.length_c   1.000
_cell.angle_alpha   90.00
_cell.angle_beta   90.00
_cell.angle_gamma   90.00
#
_symmetry.space_group_name_H-M   'P 1'
#
loop_
_entity.id
_entity.type
_entity.pdbx_description
1 polymer ?
#
loop_
_entity_poly.entity_id
_entity_poly.type
_entity_poly.pdbx_seq_one_letter_code
_entity_poly.pdbx_strand_id
1 'polypeptide(L)'
;MMIFDPVTRQLDHEVVAKYRLDNLTPLGDRRWQMKVTSNPIDDLKAGHHLFAIIARRARGAVMFKNSTACTALNVTVHSAPSCGFILRDSNAIKILHCTIATPAGSDRLMSTNADGVHCKYNKVGPEIAYCRFTGMDDDSVNIGGSFARVLDQKDSTTLVVHVQIFEPGDRLVLVNGDTGEYMQQVTVKSSYISAFNEQTNAVTLKLNEPVGKLKTQLEIGPPFKAIAPIRLPVEERIVPTLVLNLDRCGKNAYVHHNVFENHRVRGVLMRAPDARIEHNTFRNLNGPAIFAGHEFGFLEGPAVLNLTIANNLFENIRLSNIFICNTAMDRTPSKGMANRNVVIRDNVFMNYGAKAGPGLGINGVAIDVSNTKGVSITGNRFGKPTSERDPALPLIHLGLSEQVQIKDNLLAEALILK
;
A
#
# COMPACT_ATOMS: atom_id res chain seq x y z
N MET A 1 10.48 -15.95 -0.92
CA MET A 1 10.12 -17.08 -0.06
C MET A 1 9.47 -16.52 1.19
N MET A 2 8.31 -17.05 1.56
CA MET A 2 7.65 -16.80 2.85
C MET A 2 7.89 -17.98 3.78
N ILE A 3 7.91 -17.72 5.08
CA ILE A 3 8.17 -18.71 6.13
C ILE A 3 6.92 -18.90 6.98
N PHE A 4 6.63 -20.13 7.34
CA PHE A 4 5.44 -20.51 8.07
C PHE A 4 5.82 -21.40 9.26
N ASP A 5 5.09 -21.21 10.36
CA ASP A 5 5.20 -22.05 11.53
C ASP A 5 4.66 -23.47 11.19
N PRO A 6 5.37 -24.55 11.50
CA PRO A 6 5.02 -25.90 11.05
C PRO A 6 3.80 -26.48 11.78
N VAL A 7 3.41 -25.92 12.93
CA VAL A 7 2.30 -26.41 13.76
C VAL A 7 1.01 -25.71 13.37
N THR A 8 1.00 -24.39 13.43
CA THR A 8 -0.13 -23.51 13.10
C THR A 8 -0.33 -23.38 11.59
N ARG A 9 0.73 -23.60 10.79
CA ARG A 9 0.77 -23.37 9.34
C ARG A 9 0.47 -21.93 8.93
N GLN A 10 0.53 -21.01 9.88
CA GLN A 10 0.39 -19.57 9.64
C GLN A 10 1.76 -18.96 9.35
N LEU A 11 1.76 -17.76 8.79
CA LEU A 11 2.98 -17.02 8.53
C LEU A 11 3.75 -16.86 9.85
N ASP A 12 5.02 -17.23 9.84
CA ASP A 12 5.83 -17.26 11.06
C ASP A 12 6.15 -15.83 11.49
N HIS A 13 5.70 -15.48 12.70
CA HIS A 13 5.87 -14.16 13.28
C HIS A 13 7.19 -14.01 14.05
N GLU A 14 7.92 -15.10 14.32
CA GLU A 14 9.23 -15.04 15.00
C GLU A 14 10.36 -14.65 14.05
N VAL A 15 10.17 -14.90 12.74
CA VAL A 15 11.19 -14.67 11.71
C VAL A 15 10.82 -13.54 10.75
N VAL A 16 11.75 -13.19 9.86
CA VAL A 16 11.48 -12.23 8.78
C VAL A 16 10.49 -12.83 7.78
N ALA A 17 9.40 -12.10 7.52
CA ALA A 17 8.27 -12.58 6.72
C ALA A 17 8.62 -12.96 5.27
N LYS A 18 9.71 -12.40 4.70
CA LYS A 18 10.07 -12.63 3.29
C LYS A 18 11.56 -12.57 3.03
N TYR A 19 12.04 -13.60 2.33
CA TYR A 19 13.39 -13.69 1.80
C TYR A 19 13.38 -13.60 0.28
N ARG A 20 14.29 -12.80 -0.29
CA ARG A 20 14.57 -12.80 -1.73
C ARG A 20 15.44 -14.00 -2.05
N LEU A 21 14.94 -14.83 -2.95
CA LEU A 21 15.70 -15.95 -3.52
C LEU A 21 16.56 -15.42 -4.67
N ASP A 22 17.85 -15.76 -4.65
CA ASP A 22 18.83 -15.44 -5.69
C ASP A 22 19.04 -16.64 -6.61
N ASN A 23 19.31 -17.81 -6.02
CA ASN A 23 19.50 -19.05 -6.74
C ASN A 23 18.89 -20.24 -6.00
N LEU A 24 18.50 -21.25 -6.78
CA LEU A 24 17.93 -22.51 -6.30
C LEU A 24 18.63 -23.68 -7.02
N THR A 25 19.55 -24.35 -6.32
CA THR A 25 20.35 -25.45 -6.89
C THR A 25 19.78 -26.79 -6.43
N PRO A 26 19.40 -27.71 -7.33
CA PRO A 26 18.97 -29.05 -6.94
C PRO A 26 20.17 -29.84 -6.40
N LEU A 27 19.98 -30.54 -5.28
CA LEU A 27 21.01 -31.39 -4.67
C LEU A 27 20.73 -32.89 -4.85
N GLY A 28 19.59 -33.26 -5.45
CA GLY A 28 19.08 -34.64 -5.47
C GLY A 28 18.20 -34.96 -4.26
N ASP A 29 17.54 -36.11 -4.26
CA ASP A 29 16.70 -36.62 -3.15
C ASP A 29 15.67 -35.62 -2.61
N ARG A 30 15.03 -34.85 -3.50
CA ARG A 30 14.07 -33.78 -3.15
C ARG A 30 14.67 -32.66 -2.27
N ARG A 31 15.99 -32.54 -2.22
CA ARG A 31 16.72 -31.48 -1.53
C ARG A 31 17.17 -30.40 -2.51
N TRP A 32 17.18 -29.17 -2.02
CA TRP A 32 17.57 -27.98 -2.77
C TRP A 32 18.43 -27.07 -1.89
N GLN A 33 19.45 -26.47 -2.47
CA GLN A 33 20.21 -25.39 -1.85
C GLN A 33 19.63 -24.05 -2.30
N MET A 34 19.23 -23.22 -1.34
CA MET A 34 18.67 -21.90 -1.57
C MET A 34 19.68 -20.83 -1.21
N LYS A 35 20.05 -19.97 -2.16
CA LYS A 35 20.83 -18.76 -1.89
C LYS A 35 19.86 -17.59 -1.76
N VAL A 36 19.90 -16.88 -0.62
CA VAL A 36 19.05 -15.70 -0.36
C VAL A 36 19.91 -14.44 -0.21
N THR A 37 19.37 -13.28 -0.61
CA THR A 37 20.16 -12.04 -0.75
C THR A 37 19.54 -10.80 -0.12
N SER A 38 18.38 -10.89 0.53
CA SER A 38 17.70 -9.71 1.08
C SER A 38 17.81 -9.52 2.59
N ASN A 39 17.89 -10.61 3.36
CA ASN A 39 17.85 -10.57 4.82
C ASN A 39 18.76 -11.68 5.38
N PRO A 40 19.39 -11.47 6.55
CA PRO A 40 20.10 -12.52 7.28
C PRO A 40 19.17 -13.71 7.56
N ILE A 41 19.71 -14.92 7.50
CA ILE A 41 18.95 -16.16 7.77
C ILE A 41 19.14 -16.65 9.20
N ASP A 42 19.75 -15.85 10.07
CA ASP A 42 20.15 -16.25 11.42
C ASP A 42 18.94 -16.64 12.29
N ASP A 43 17.76 -16.11 11.97
CA ASP A 43 16.50 -16.46 12.63
C ASP A 43 15.90 -17.80 12.16
N LEU A 44 16.39 -18.39 11.06
CA LEU A 44 15.88 -19.66 10.52
C LEU A 44 16.57 -20.86 11.19
N LYS A 45 15.78 -21.73 11.81
CA LYS A 45 16.28 -22.95 12.47
C LYS A 45 16.02 -24.17 11.60
N ALA A 46 17.03 -25.02 11.44
CA ALA A 46 16.89 -26.27 10.69
C ALA A 46 15.74 -27.13 11.27
N GLY A 47 14.86 -27.64 10.41
CA GLY A 47 13.73 -28.50 10.79
C GLY A 47 12.52 -27.82 11.45
N HIS A 48 12.56 -26.50 11.64
CA HIS A 48 11.54 -25.79 12.44
C HIS A 48 10.57 -24.93 11.61
N HIS A 49 10.68 -24.89 10.28
CA HIS A 49 9.85 -24.01 9.46
C HIS A 49 9.37 -24.69 8.18
N LEU A 50 8.18 -24.28 7.73
CA LEU A 50 7.70 -24.51 6.37
C LEU A 50 8.01 -23.27 5.52
N PHE A 51 8.14 -23.45 4.21
CA PHE A 51 8.35 -22.32 3.30
C PHE A 51 7.52 -22.43 2.03
N ALA A 52 7.16 -21.26 1.49
CA ALA A 52 6.51 -21.13 0.19
C ALA A 52 7.37 -20.27 -0.75
N ILE A 53 7.67 -20.80 -1.94
CA ILE A 53 8.32 -20.04 -3.01
C ILE A 53 7.23 -19.41 -3.87
N ILE A 54 7.24 -18.09 -3.92
CA ILE A 54 6.24 -17.32 -4.67
C ILE A 54 6.63 -17.28 -6.15
N ALA A 55 5.69 -17.62 -7.02
CA ALA A 55 5.82 -17.50 -8.48
C ALA A 55 4.79 -16.50 -9.03
N ARG A 56 5.09 -15.19 -8.95
CA ARG A 56 4.18 -14.14 -9.47
C ARG A 56 4.17 -14.11 -11.00
N ARG A 57 2.98 -14.01 -11.61
CA ARG A 57 2.76 -13.72 -13.04
C ARG A 57 1.70 -12.64 -13.21
N ALA A 58 1.70 -11.91 -14.32
CA ALA A 58 0.90 -10.69 -14.51
C ALA A 58 -0.62 -10.90 -14.78
N ARG A 59 -1.29 -11.83 -14.10
CA ARG A 59 -2.75 -12.05 -14.21
C ARG A 59 -3.38 -12.33 -12.86
N GLY A 60 -4.51 -11.69 -12.57
CA GLY A 60 -5.33 -11.97 -11.39
C GLY A 60 -6.32 -13.12 -11.63
N ALA A 61 -7.05 -13.55 -10.60
CA ALA A 61 -8.13 -14.53 -10.77
C ALA A 61 -9.35 -13.92 -11.48
N VAL A 62 -9.73 -12.69 -11.11
CA VAL A 62 -10.79 -11.91 -11.76
C VAL A 62 -10.26 -10.52 -12.09
N MET A 63 -10.57 -10.02 -13.29
CA MET A 63 -10.13 -8.69 -13.71
C MET A 63 -11.30 -7.91 -14.32
N PHE A 64 -11.57 -6.75 -13.75
CA PHE A 64 -12.39 -5.70 -14.34
C PHE A 64 -11.46 -4.72 -15.04
N LYS A 65 -11.71 -4.50 -16.33
CA LYS A 65 -10.91 -3.59 -17.16
C LYS A 65 -11.88 -2.74 -17.97
N ASN A 66 -11.79 -1.42 -17.85
CA ASN A 66 -12.64 -0.48 -18.60
C ASN A 66 -14.14 -0.78 -18.37
N SER A 67 -14.51 -1.11 -17.13
CA SER A 67 -15.86 -1.54 -16.74
C SER A 67 -16.49 -0.54 -15.77
N THR A 68 -17.82 -0.45 -15.70
CA THR A 68 -18.50 0.44 -14.74
C THR A 68 -19.68 -0.27 -14.10
N ALA A 69 -19.87 -0.07 -12.79
CA ALA A 69 -21.00 -0.59 -12.02
C ALA A 69 -21.17 -2.12 -12.09
N CYS A 70 -20.06 -2.86 -12.11
CA CYS A 70 -20.07 -4.33 -12.04
C CYS A 70 -19.89 -4.82 -10.60
N THR A 71 -20.40 -6.02 -10.31
CA THR A 71 -20.29 -6.65 -9.00
C THR A 71 -19.70 -8.04 -9.11
N ALA A 72 -18.70 -8.36 -8.29
CA ALA A 72 -18.36 -9.74 -7.93
C ALA A 72 -19.06 -10.05 -6.60
N LEU A 73 -19.93 -11.06 -6.62
CA LEU A 73 -20.73 -11.47 -5.46
C LEU A 73 -20.47 -12.94 -5.14
N ASN A 74 -20.16 -13.25 -3.88
CA ASN A 74 -19.98 -14.62 -3.40
C ASN A 74 -18.94 -15.44 -4.19
N VAL A 75 -17.81 -14.81 -4.52
CA VAL A 75 -16.71 -15.44 -5.25
C VAL A 75 -15.63 -15.90 -4.28
N THR A 76 -15.25 -17.17 -4.37
CA THR A 76 -14.13 -17.74 -3.60
C THR A 76 -12.91 -17.92 -4.50
N VAL A 77 -11.79 -17.28 -4.16
CA VAL A 77 -10.50 -17.40 -4.84
C VAL A 77 -9.55 -18.22 -3.97
N HIS A 78 -9.30 -19.46 -4.36
CA HIS A 78 -8.37 -20.34 -3.64
C HIS A 78 -6.91 -20.15 -3.99
N SER A 79 -6.62 -19.66 -5.19
CA SER A 79 -5.28 -19.28 -5.62
C SER A 79 -5.33 -18.39 -6.85
N ALA A 80 -4.33 -17.53 -7.00
CA ALA A 80 -4.11 -16.75 -8.21
C ALA A 80 -2.59 -16.55 -8.42
N PRO A 81 -2.11 -16.52 -9.68
CA PRO A 81 -0.70 -16.30 -9.95
C PRO A 81 -0.25 -14.85 -9.69
N SER A 82 -1.18 -13.94 -9.45
CA SER A 82 -0.95 -12.61 -8.84
C SER A 82 -2.13 -12.28 -7.93
N CYS A 83 -2.93 -11.25 -8.24
CA CYS A 83 -3.96 -10.74 -7.35
C CYS A 83 -5.25 -11.59 -7.40
N GLY A 84 -6.08 -11.51 -6.36
CA GLY A 84 -7.44 -12.07 -6.41
C GLY A 84 -8.30 -11.33 -7.44
N PHE A 85 -8.50 -10.04 -7.20
CA PHE A 85 -9.30 -9.13 -8.03
C PHE A 85 -8.44 -7.97 -8.51
N ILE A 86 -8.44 -7.71 -9.82
CA ILE A 86 -7.78 -6.54 -10.42
C ILE A 86 -8.86 -5.61 -10.95
N LEU A 87 -8.85 -4.36 -10.48
CA LEU A 87 -9.73 -3.28 -10.96
C LEU A 87 -8.86 -2.26 -11.68
N ARG A 88 -8.97 -2.19 -13.01
CA ARG A 88 -8.18 -1.27 -13.81
C ARG A 88 -9.07 -0.37 -14.63
N ASP A 89 -8.95 0.94 -14.42
CA ASP A 89 -9.77 1.94 -15.13
C ASP A 89 -11.26 1.56 -15.12
N SER A 90 -11.76 1.16 -13.94
CA SER A 90 -13.09 0.57 -13.79
C SER A 90 -13.85 1.21 -12.63
N ASN A 91 -15.01 1.80 -12.87
CA ASN A 91 -15.66 2.69 -11.90
C ASN A 91 -16.77 2.01 -11.11
N ALA A 92 -16.88 2.32 -9.83
CA ALA A 92 -17.96 1.86 -8.95
C ALA A 92 -18.13 0.33 -8.94
N ILE A 93 -17.01 -0.39 -8.90
CA ILE A 93 -17.01 -1.86 -8.81
C ILE A 93 -17.32 -2.29 -7.38
N LYS A 94 -18.12 -3.34 -7.23
CA LYS A 94 -18.43 -3.93 -5.93
C LYS A 94 -17.81 -5.31 -5.80
N ILE A 95 -17.14 -5.57 -4.69
CA ILE A 95 -16.61 -6.89 -4.30
C ILE A 95 -17.30 -7.25 -2.98
N LEU A 96 -18.31 -8.12 -3.05
CA LEU A 96 -19.24 -8.38 -1.96
C LEU A 96 -19.26 -9.86 -1.60
N HIS A 97 -19.18 -10.18 -0.31
CA HIS A 97 -19.24 -11.57 0.19
C HIS A 97 -18.19 -12.50 -0.44
N CYS A 98 -17.06 -11.96 -0.89
CA CYS A 98 -16.00 -12.74 -1.52
C CYS A 98 -15.00 -13.29 -0.48
N THR A 99 -14.39 -14.43 -0.78
CA THR A 99 -13.39 -15.05 0.08
C THR A 99 -12.10 -15.30 -0.69
N ILE A 100 -10.96 -14.91 -0.13
CA ILE A 100 -9.64 -15.32 -0.58
C ILE A 100 -9.01 -16.14 0.55
N ALA A 101 -8.90 -17.45 0.34
CA ALA A 101 -8.40 -18.38 1.34
C ALA A 101 -7.94 -19.67 0.67
N THR A 102 -7.00 -20.39 1.29
CA THR A 102 -6.68 -21.75 0.86
C THR A 102 -7.91 -22.67 1.01
N PRO A 103 -8.03 -23.74 0.21
CA PRO A 103 -9.12 -24.71 0.39
C PRO A 103 -9.09 -25.29 1.80
N ALA A 104 -10.27 -25.40 2.42
CA ALA A 104 -10.41 -25.98 3.75
C ALA A 104 -9.86 -27.42 3.78
N GLY A 105 -9.10 -27.76 4.83
CA GLY A 105 -8.47 -29.07 4.98
C GLY A 105 -7.30 -29.35 4.03
N SER A 106 -6.85 -28.37 3.24
CA SER A 106 -5.68 -28.56 2.37
C SER A 106 -4.36 -28.21 3.05
N ASP A 107 -3.28 -28.83 2.58
CA ASP A 107 -1.90 -28.49 2.99
C ASP A 107 -1.36 -27.22 2.32
N ARG A 108 -2.18 -26.44 1.61
CA ARG A 108 -1.70 -25.20 0.98
C ARG A 108 -1.41 -24.15 2.05
N LEU A 109 -0.22 -23.54 1.96
CA LEU A 109 0.21 -22.48 2.87
C LEU A 109 -0.23 -21.08 2.41
N MET A 110 -0.53 -20.92 1.12
CA MET A 110 -0.81 -19.62 0.52
C MET A 110 -1.99 -19.67 -0.45
N SER A 111 -2.70 -18.55 -0.53
CA SER A 111 -3.78 -18.30 -1.49
C SER A 111 -3.24 -17.62 -2.76
N THR A 112 -3.22 -16.29 -2.79
CA THR A 112 -2.79 -15.47 -3.94
C THR A 112 -1.32 -15.09 -3.83
N ASN A 113 -0.62 -15.07 -4.98
CA ASN A 113 0.80 -14.71 -5.04
C ASN A 113 1.05 -13.19 -4.94
N ALA A 114 -0.01 -12.38 -4.94
CA ALA A 114 0.02 -10.93 -4.70
C ALA A 114 -1.25 -10.51 -3.94
N ASP A 115 -1.69 -9.27 -4.14
CA ASP A 115 -2.76 -8.59 -3.40
C ASP A 115 -4.12 -9.31 -3.49
N GLY A 116 -5.00 -9.09 -2.50
CA GLY A 116 -6.39 -9.54 -2.58
C GLY A 116 -7.18 -8.78 -3.65
N VAL A 117 -7.33 -7.47 -3.47
CA VAL A 117 -7.91 -6.53 -4.45
C VAL A 117 -6.89 -5.46 -4.80
N HIS A 118 -6.60 -5.28 -6.09
CA HIS A 118 -5.67 -4.28 -6.59
C HIS A 118 -6.38 -3.33 -7.56
N CYS A 119 -6.51 -2.06 -7.19
CA CYS A 119 -7.36 -1.06 -7.83
C CYS A 119 -6.57 0.17 -8.27
N LYS A 120 -6.46 0.38 -9.59
CA LYS A 120 -5.69 1.48 -10.20
C LYS A 120 -6.43 2.17 -11.34
N TYR A 121 -6.26 3.48 -11.44
CA TYR A 121 -6.78 4.35 -12.50
C TYR A 121 -8.30 4.57 -12.52
N ASN A 122 -9.00 4.11 -11.48
CA ASN A 122 -10.45 4.27 -11.37
C ASN A 122 -10.78 5.71 -10.97
N LYS A 123 -11.82 6.31 -11.55
CA LYS A 123 -12.35 7.60 -11.09
C LYS A 123 -13.16 7.45 -9.81
N VAL A 124 -14.06 6.47 -9.81
CA VAL A 124 -14.88 6.11 -8.64
C VAL A 124 -14.34 4.82 -8.03
N GLY A 125 -14.05 4.87 -6.74
CA GLY A 125 -13.51 3.78 -5.95
C GLY A 125 -14.47 2.60 -5.81
N PRO A 126 -13.95 1.44 -5.41
CA PRO A 126 -14.77 0.26 -5.18
C PRO A 126 -15.47 0.29 -3.82
N GLU A 127 -16.56 -0.47 -3.73
CA GLU A 127 -17.12 -0.95 -2.47
C GLU A 127 -16.58 -2.37 -2.23
N ILE A 128 -15.91 -2.60 -1.10
CA ILE A 128 -15.38 -3.91 -0.72
C ILE A 128 -15.97 -4.26 0.64
N ALA A 129 -16.89 -5.22 0.65
CA ALA A 129 -17.69 -5.47 1.84
C ALA A 129 -17.98 -6.95 2.12
N TYR A 130 -18.07 -7.27 3.41
CA TYR A 130 -18.41 -8.61 3.90
C TYR A 130 -17.49 -9.73 3.36
N CYS A 131 -16.25 -9.38 3.05
CA CYS A 131 -15.27 -10.30 2.47
C CYS A 131 -14.29 -10.84 3.53
N ARG A 132 -13.66 -11.98 3.22
CA ARG A 132 -12.57 -12.57 4.01
C ARG A 132 -11.29 -12.68 3.19
N PHE A 133 -10.16 -12.24 3.73
CA PHE A 133 -8.86 -12.25 3.07
C PHE A 133 -7.82 -12.94 3.97
N THR A 134 -7.22 -14.03 3.49
CA THR A 134 -6.18 -14.76 4.23
C THR A 134 -5.17 -15.47 3.32
N GLY A 135 -3.95 -15.67 3.84
CA GLY A 135 -2.90 -16.48 3.23
C GLY A 135 -2.21 -15.89 1.99
N MET A 136 -2.40 -14.61 1.69
CA MET A 136 -1.82 -13.94 0.53
C MET A 136 -0.37 -13.46 0.74
N ASP A 137 0.36 -13.25 -0.35
CA ASP A 137 1.74 -12.73 -0.29
C ASP A 137 1.81 -11.22 -0.06
N ASP A 138 0.78 -10.46 -0.43
CA ASP A 138 0.77 -8.98 -0.38
C ASP A 138 -0.55 -8.43 0.18
N ASP A 139 -0.81 -7.14 -0.02
CA ASP A 139 -1.88 -6.43 0.67
C ASP A 139 -3.27 -7.03 0.43
N SER A 140 -4.17 -7.01 1.43
CA SER A 140 -5.54 -7.46 1.18
C SER A 140 -6.24 -6.56 0.16
N VAL A 141 -6.05 -5.25 0.31
CA VAL A 141 -6.64 -4.23 -0.56
C VAL A 141 -5.60 -3.16 -0.84
N ASN A 142 -5.39 -2.84 -2.11
CA ASN A 142 -4.55 -1.73 -2.57
C ASN A 142 -5.37 -0.85 -3.52
N ILE A 143 -5.64 0.39 -3.11
CA ILE A 143 -6.42 1.35 -3.89
C ILE A 143 -5.61 2.64 -4.05
N GLY A 144 -5.44 3.11 -5.28
CA GLY A 144 -4.81 4.40 -5.55
C GLY A 144 -4.53 4.66 -7.03
N GLY A 145 -3.68 5.65 -7.28
CA GLY A 145 -3.11 5.95 -8.60
C GLY A 145 -1.63 5.59 -8.69
N SER A 146 -1.04 5.95 -9.82
CA SER A 146 0.40 5.81 -10.07
C SER A 146 0.96 7.13 -10.57
N PHE A 147 2.17 7.48 -10.15
CA PHE A 147 2.87 8.65 -10.68
C PHE A 147 3.37 8.40 -12.10
N ALA A 148 3.16 9.36 -12.99
CA ALA A 148 3.84 9.46 -14.29
C ALA A 148 5.09 10.34 -14.12
N ARG A 149 6.18 9.95 -14.79
CA ARG A 149 7.39 10.79 -14.87
C ARG A 149 7.17 11.90 -15.90
N VAL A 150 7.59 13.12 -15.59
CA VAL A 150 7.69 14.20 -16.60
C VAL A 150 8.93 13.94 -17.45
N LEU A 151 8.70 13.60 -18.71
CA LEU A 151 9.75 13.27 -19.66
C LEU A 151 10.37 14.54 -20.27
N ASP A 152 9.52 15.50 -20.62
CA ASP A 152 9.91 16.80 -21.19
C ASP A 152 8.89 17.88 -20.85
N GLN A 153 9.32 19.14 -20.89
CA GLN A 153 8.49 20.34 -20.74
C GLN A 153 8.74 21.23 -21.97
N LYS A 154 7.78 21.23 -22.91
CA LYS A 154 7.92 21.98 -24.16
C LYS A 154 7.72 23.49 -23.97
N ASP A 155 6.79 23.84 -23.09
CA ASP A 155 6.50 25.20 -22.66
C ASP A 155 5.82 25.17 -21.28
N SER A 156 5.43 26.33 -20.75
CA SER A 156 4.79 26.44 -19.43
C SER A 156 3.44 25.73 -19.33
N THR A 157 2.81 25.33 -20.44
CA THR A 157 1.50 24.65 -20.45
C THR A 157 1.53 23.28 -21.11
N THR A 158 2.72 22.80 -21.52
CA THR A 158 2.84 21.60 -22.35
C THR A 158 3.88 20.65 -21.79
N LEU A 159 3.40 19.51 -21.30
CA LEU A 159 4.25 18.46 -20.74
C LEU A 159 4.20 17.22 -21.62
N VAL A 160 5.33 16.53 -21.74
CA VAL A 160 5.38 15.16 -22.24
C VAL A 160 5.64 14.27 -21.04
N VAL A 161 4.73 13.34 -20.75
CA VAL A 161 4.80 12.48 -19.56
C VAL A 161 4.79 11.00 -19.95
N HIS A 162 5.29 10.16 -19.06
CA HIS A 162 5.22 8.71 -19.27
C HIS A 162 3.77 8.24 -19.41
N VAL A 163 3.56 7.26 -20.30
CA VAL A 163 2.21 6.80 -20.66
C VAL A 163 1.39 6.36 -19.44
N GLN A 164 0.22 6.99 -19.30
CA GLN A 164 -0.86 6.69 -18.35
C GLN A 164 -2.19 7.21 -18.94
N ILE A 165 -3.28 7.17 -18.16
CA ILE A 165 -4.59 7.66 -18.58
C ILE A 165 -4.79 9.09 -18.06
N PHE A 166 -5.00 10.02 -18.99
CA PHE A 166 -5.28 11.43 -18.73
C PHE A 166 -6.38 11.89 -19.69
N GLU A 167 -7.44 12.49 -19.16
CA GLU A 167 -8.54 13.05 -19.95
C GLU A 167 -8.69 14.56 -19.69
N PRO A 168 -9.23 15.33 -20.65
CA PRO A 168 -9.64 16.71 -20.41
C PRO A 168 -10.49 16.84 -19.14
N GLY A 169 -10.13 17.79 -18.28
CA GLY A 169 -10.79 18.02 -17.00
C GLY A 169 -10.19 17.27 -15.81
N ASP A 170 -9.34 16.26 -16.03
CA ASP A 170 -8.66 15.55 -14.93
C ASP A 170 -7.74 16.52 -14.15
N ARG A 171 -7.83 16.49 -12.82
CA ARG A 171 -6.96 17.24 -11.89
C ARG A 171 -5.67 16.49 -11.65
N LEU A 172 -4.55 17.15 -11.90
CA LEU A 172 -3.21 16.61 -11.68
C LEU A 172 -2.54 17.34 -10.53
N VAL A 173 -1.63 16.65 -9.84
CA VAL A 173 -0.66 17.28 -8.95
C VAL A 173 0.76 16.99 -9.43
N LEU A 174 1.57 18.05 -9.49
CA LEU A 174 3.01 17.98 -9.69
C LEU A 174 3.70 17.71 -8.37
N VAL A 175 4.66 16.79 -8.37
CA VAL A 175 5.39 16.40 -7.18
C VAL A 175 6.89 16.43 -7.46
N ASN A 176 7.64 17.00 -6.52
CA ASN A 176 9.09 16.95 -6.52
C ASN A 176 9.54 15.49 -6.34
N GLY A 177 10.25 14.94 -7.33
CA GLY A 177 10.68 13.54 -7.32
C GLY A 177 11.72 13.20 -6.25
N ASP A 178 12.47 14.19 -5.75
CA ASP A 178 13.52 13.97 -4.75
C ASP A 178 12.94 14.04 -3.33
N THR A 179 12.09 15.03 -3.04
CA THR A 179 11.57 15.28 -1.69
C THR A 179 10.18 14.71 -1.43
N GLY A 180 9.48 14.35 -2.51
CA GLY A 180 8.09 13.93 -2.45
C GLY A 180 7.08 15.03 -2.19
N GLU A 181 7.51 16.29 -2.22
CA GLU A 181 6.68 17.45 -1.94
C GLU A 181 5.69 17.75 -3.06
N TYR A 182 4.44 18.02 -2.69
CA TYR A 182 3.40 18.46 -3.63
C TYR A 182 3.66 19.92 -4.00
N MET A 183 3.86 20.18 -5.30
CA MET A 183 4.29 21.48 -5.83
C MET A 183 3.10 22.33 -6.28
N GLN A 184 2.32 21.86 -7.24
CA GLN A 184 1.23 22.62 -7.86
C GLN A 184 0.14 21.65 -8.36
N GLN A 185 -1.12 22.03 -8.18
CA GLN A 185 -2.24 21.36 -8.82
C GLN A 185 -2.59 22.07 -10.14
N VAL A 186 -2.86 21.30 -11.19
CA VAL A 186 -3.24 21.79 -12.52
C VAL A 186 -4.35 20.94 -13.11
N THR A 187 -4.97 21.41 -14.19
CA THR A 187 -6.04 20.70 -14.89
C THR A 187 -5.62 20.36 -16.31
N VAL A 188 -5.93 19.15 -16.76
CA VAL A 188 -5.70 18.75 -18.16
C VAL A 188 -6.68 19.50 -19.06
N LYS A 189 -6.16 20.26 -20.02
CA LYS A 189 -6.93 20.86 -21.11
C LYS A 189 -7.17 19.86 -22.24
N SER A 190 -6.12 19.17 -22.65
CA SER A 190 -6.18 18.08 -23.63
C SER A 190 -5.00 17.14 -23.48
N SER A 191 -5.15 15.91 -23.98
CA SER A 191 -4.12 14.88 -23.98
C SER A 191 -4.14 14.13 -25.31
N TYR A 192 -2.98 13.67 -25.76
CA TYR A 192 -2.88 12.74 -26.88
C TYR A 192 -1.67 11.83 -26.73
N ILE A 193 -1.80 10.60 -27.21
CA ILE A 193 -0.70 9.63 -27.23
C ILE A 193 0.41 10.19 -28.11
N SER A 194 1.63 10.15 -27.60
CA SER A 194 2.83 10.60 -28.29
C SER A 194 3.98 9.64 -28.01
N ALA A 195 5.17 9.96 -28.52
CA ALA A 195 6.39 9.26 -28.18
C ALA A 195 7.39 10.29 -27.66
N PHE A 196 8.17 9.91 -26.64
CA PHE A 196 9.30 10.70 -26.18
C PHE A 196 10.54 10.44 -27.05
N ASN A 197 10.73 9.18 -27.45
CA ASN A 197 11.71 8.71 -28.42
C ASN A 197 11.21 7.40 -29.06
N GLU A 198 11.98 6.82 -29.98
CA GLU A 198 11.62 5.59 -30.70
C GLU A 198 11.28 4.40 -29.79
N GLN A 199 11.81 4.35 -28.57
CA GLN A 199 11.63 3.23 -27.64
C GLN A 199 10.67 3.55 -26.47
N THR A 200 10.20 4.79 -26.33
CA THR A 200 9.46 5.26 -25.15
C THR A 200 8.15 5.94 -25.53
N ASN A 201 7.04 5.24 -25.32
CA ASN A 201 5.69 5.81 -25.45
C ASN A 201 5.42 6.85 -24.36
N ALA A 202 4.67 7.88 -24.72
CA ALA A 202 4.36 9.02 -23.87
C ALA A 202 2.92 9.50 -24.08
N VAL A 203 2.53 10.46 -23.27
CA VAL A 203 1.34 11.28 -23.49
C VAL A 203 1.78 12.73 -23.46
N THR A 204 1.38 13.51 -24.46
CA THR A 204 1.53 14.96 -24.42
C THR A 204 0.28 15.56 -23.79
N LEU A 205 0.47 16.37 -22.76
CA LEU A 205 -0.58 17.07 -22.02
C LEU A 205 -0.50 18.56 -22.35
N LYS A 206 -1.64 19.16 -22.67
CA LYS A 206 -1.85 20.61 -22.57
C LYS A 206 -2.57 20.88 -21.25
N LEU A 207 -2.07 21.83 -20.48
CA LEU A 207 -2.61 22.25 -19.19
C LEU A 207 -3.46 23.51 -19.34
N ASN A 208 -4.42 23.71 -18.43
CA ASN A 208 -5.19 24.96 -18.37
C ASN A 208 -4.39 26.10 -17.72
N GLU A 209 -3.48 25.76 -16.82
CA GLU A 209 -2.67 26.68 -16.04
C GLU A 209 -1.18 26.51 -16.40
N PRO A 210 -0.39 27.61 -16.43
CA PRO A 210 1.05 27.50 -16.60
C PRO A 210 1.71 26.89 -15.35
N VAL A 211 2.80 26.17 -15.56
CA VAL A 211 3.67 25.61 -14.52
C VAL A 211 5.07 26.19 -14.66
N GLY A 212 5.76 26.32 -13.53
CA GLY A 212 7.16 26.76 -13.48
C GLY A 212 8.10 25.76 -14.14
N LYS A 213 9.41 26.06 -14.09
CA LYS A 213 10.44 25.15 -14.61
C LYS A 213 10.42 23.84 -13.82
N LEU A 214 10.27 22.72 -14.52
CA LEU A 214 10.29 21.38 -13.94
C LEU A 214 11.62 20.69 -14.21
N LYS A 215 12.01 19.78 -13.32
CA LYS A 215 13.14 18.87 -13.52
C LYS A 215 12.67 17.71 -14.39
N THR A 216 13.11 17.64 -15.64
CA THR A 216 12.59 16.65 -16.60
C THR A 216 13.52 15.45 -16.77
N GLN A 217 13.01 14.34 -17.29
CA GLN A 217 13.85 13.20 -17.67
C GLN A 217 14.87 13.58 -18.76
N LEU A 218 14.49 14.44 -19.70
CA LEU A 218 15.37 14.91 -20.77
C LEU A 218 16.60 15.65 -20.23
N GLU A 219 16.41 16.50 -19.21
CA GLU A 219 17.50 17.25 -18.57
C GLU A 219 18.43 16.35 -17.74
N ILE A 220 17.88 15.32 -17.09
CA ILE A 220 18.67 14.36 -16.30
C ILE A 220 19.60 13.54 -17.22
N GLY A 221 19.16 13.25 -18.45
CA GLY A 221 19.92 12.46 -19.42
C GLY A 221 20.05 10.96 -19.07
N PRO A 222 20.69 10.17 -19.94
CA PRO A 222 21.05 8.78 -19.65
C PRO A 222 22.27 8.66 -18.69
N PRO A 223 22.47 7.51 -18.02
CA PRO A 223 21.61 6.32 -18.05
C PRO A 223 20.29 6.59 -17.35
N PHE A 224 19.20 5.98 -17.83
CA PHE A 224 17.87 6.08 -17.22
C PHE A 224 17.90 5.50 -15.78
N LYS A 225 18.42 6.26 -14.82
CA LYS A 225 18.27 6.06 -13.36
C LYS A 225 16.83 6.43 -12.90
N ALA A 226 15.89 6.44 -13.84
CA ALA A 226 14.56 7.01 -13.76
C ALA A 226 13.60 6.08 -13.01
N ILE A 227 13.88 5.83 -11.73
CA ILE A 227 13.51 4.64 -10.95
C ILE A 227 14.45 3.48 -11.28
N ALA A 228 15.74 3.61 -10.97
CA ALA A 228 16.52 2.39 -10.80
C ALA A 228 15.79 1.49 -9.78
N PRO A 229 15.83 0.15 -9.92
CA PRO A 229 15.21 -0.74 -8.94
C PRO A 229 15.64 -0.29 -7.53
N ILE A 230 14.83 -0.58 -6.50
CA ILE A 230 15.12 -0.38 -5.06
C ILE A 230 16.58 -0.72 -4.64
N ARG A 231 17.34 -1.41 -5.52
CA ARG A 231 18.75 -1.78 -5.49
C ARG A 231 19.79 -0.65 -5.63
N LEU A 232 19.52 0.53 -6.22
CA LEU A 232 20.52 1.63 -6.19
C LEU A 232 20.51 2.34 -4.84
N PRO A 233 21.67 2.79 -4.32
CA PRO A 233 21.72 3.70 -3.17
C PRO A 233 20.88 4.94 -3.43
N VAL A 234 20.28 5.49 -2.38
CA VAL A 234 19.32 6.61 -2.46
C VAL A 234 19.95 7.85 -3.05
N GLU A 235 21.16 8.16 -2.58
CA GLU A 235 22.01 9.29 -2.96
C GLU A 235 22.37 9.30 -4.45
N GLU A 236 22.27 8.15 -5.11
CA GLU A 236 22.51 8.01 -6.54
C GLU A 236 21.25 8.13 -7.40
N ARG A 237 20.06 8.23 -6.78
CA ARG A 237 18.78 8.31 -7.48
C ARG A 237 18.46 9.75 -7.80
N ILE A 238 18.38 10.06 -9.08
CA ILE A 238 17.89 11.35 -9.57
C ILE A 238 16.51 11.09 -10.16
N VAL A 239 15.48 11.67 -9.56
CA VAL A 239 14.08 11.46 -10.00
C VAL A 239 13.58 12.75 -10.66
N PRO A 240 12.96 12.67 -11.85
CA PRO A 240 12.32 13.84 -12.45
C PRO A 240 11.10 14.27 -11.63
N THR A 241 10.57 15.45 -11.92
CA THR A 241 9.23 15.83 -11.45
C THR A 241 8.24 14.74 -11.86
N LEU A 242 7.33 14.43 -10.94
CA LEU A 242 6.27 13.45 -11.12
C LEU A 242 4.92 14.17 -11.30
N VAL A 243 4.03 13.55 -12.07
CA VAL A 243 2.63 13.92 -12.24
C VAL A 243 1.78 12.80 -11.65
N LEU A 244 0.74 13.15 -10.91
CA LEU A 244 -0.29 12.21 -10.47
C LEU A 244 -1.66 12.71 -10.85
N ASN A 245 -2.50 11.83 -11.39
CA ASN A 245 -3.89 12.13 -11.72
C ASN A 245 -4.81 11.87 -10.50
N LEU A 246 -5.19 12.92 -9.78
CA LEU A 246 -6.00 12.83 -8.56
C LEU A 246 -7.41 12.30 -8.84
N ASP A 247 -7.92 12.48 -10.04
CA ASP A 247 -9.23 11.99 -10.45
C ASP A 247 -9.23 10.53 -10.91
N ARG A 248 -8.07 9.86 -10.85
CA ARG A 248 -7.92 8.43 -11.20
C ARG A 248 -7.32 7.58 -10.08
N CYS A 249 -7.71 7.90 -8.85
CA CYS A 249 -7.18 7.28 -7.64
C CYS A 249 -8.23 6.48 -6.85
N GLY A 250 -9.41 6.24 -7.41
CA GLY A 250 -10.50 5.48 -6.79
C GLY A 250 -11.25 6.28 -5.72
N LYS A 251 -11.60 7.54 -6.02
CA LYS A 251 -12.30 8.44 -5.09
C LYS A 251 -13.56 7.81 -4.49
N ASN A 252 -13.85 8.05 -3.22
CA ASN A 252 -14.99 7.47 -2.50
C ASN A 252 -14.92 5.94 -2.29
N ALA A 253 -13.73 5.35 -2.29
CA ALA A 253 -13.58 3.94 -1.96
C ALA A 253 -14.12 3.65 -0.55
N TYR A 254 -14.88 2.57 -0.40
CA TYR A 254 -15.45 2.15 0.88
C TYR A 254 -15.09 0.69 1.17
N VAL A 255 -14.28 0.48 2.21
CA VAL A 255 -13.84 -0.85 2.64
C VAL A 255 -14.44 -1.11 4.01
N HIS A 256 -15.43 -2.00 4.09
CA HIS A 256 -16.15 -2.20 5.35
C HIS A 256 -16.62 -3.63 5.65
N HIS A 257 -16.75 -3.95 6.94
CA HIS A 257 -17.27 -5.25 7.39
C HIS A 257 -16.48 -6.45 6.85
N ASN A 258 -15.18 -6.28 6.60
CA ASN A 258 -14.30 -7.35 6.13
C ASN A 258 -13.48 -7.94 7.27
N VAL A 259 -12.93 -9.14 7.03
CA VAL A 259 -11.93 -9.79 7.87
C VAL A 259 -10.63 -9.96 7.09
N PHE A 260 -9.55 -9.34 7.57
CA PHE A 260 -8.20 -9.40 7.01
C PHE A 260 -7.29 -10.13 8.01
N GLU A 261 -6.77 -11.30 7.66
CA GLU A 261 -6.05 -12.11 8.63
C GLU A 261 -4.95 -13.04 8.10
N ASN A 262 -3.92 -13.27 8.91
CA ASN A 262 -2.88 -14.28 8.72
C ASN A 262 -2.19 -14.20 7.34
N HIS A 263 -1.67 -13.03 7.00
CA HIS A 263 -0.95 -12.85 5.74
C HIS A 263 0.10 -11.72 5.78
N ARG A 264 0.92 -11.68 4.74
CA ARG A 264 1.87 -10.59 4.44
C ARG A 264 1.18 -9.62 3.47
N VAL A 265 1.42 -8.30 3.43
CA VAL A 265 2.06 -7.42 4.42
C VAL A 265 1.00 -6.61 5.14
N ARG A 266 0.27 -5.75 4.41
CA ARG A 266 -0.70 -4.79 4.95
C ARG A 266 -2.13 -5.30 4.76
N GLY A 267 -3.06 -4.84 5.58
CA GLY A 267 -4.48 -5.11 5.34
C GLY A 267 -4.98 -4.23 4.19
N VAL A 268 -5.05 -2.92 4.43
CA VAL A 268 -5.48 -1.93 3.45
C VAL A 268 -4.37 -0.91 3.19
N LEU A 269 -3.92 -0.84 1.93
CA LEU A 269 -3.09 0.22 1.40
C LEU A 269 -3.98 1.25 0.67
N MET A 270 -4.33 2.32 1.38
CA MET A 270 -5.34 3.29 0.95
C MET A 270 -4.73 4.59 0.46
N ARG A 271 -4.94 4.90 -0.82
CA ARG A 271 -4.56 6.16 -1.46
C ARG A 271 -5.70 6.70 -2.32
N ALA A 272 -6.94 6.48 -1.91
CA ALA A 272 -8.09 7.11 -2.54
C ALA A 272 -8.50 8.38 -1.79
N PRO A 273 -8.80 9.49 -2.49
CA PRO A 273 -9.48 10.63 -1.88
C PRO A 273 -10.88 10.26 -1.39
N ASP A 274 -11.34 10.92 -0.32
CA ASP A 274 -12.68 10.76 0.27
C ASP A 274 -13.00 9.29 0.66
N ALA A 275 -11.98 8.56 1.10
CA ALA A 275 -12.10 7.13 1.39
C ALA A 275 -12.53 6.83 2.83
N ARG A 276 -13.15 5.66 3.01
CA ARG A 276 -13.63 5.17 4.31
C ARG A 276 -13.19 3.73 4.53
N ILE A 277 -12.66 3.44 5.71
CA ILE A 277 -12.27 2.11 6.17
C ILE A 277 -12.96 1.87 7.52
N GLU A 278 -14.04 1.09 7.53
CA GLU A 278 -14.91 1.01 8.70
C GLU A 278 -15.40 -0.39 9.04
N HIS A 279 -15.60 -0.68 10.33
CA HIS A 279 -16.20 -1.94 10.77
C HIS A 279 -15.42 -3.20 10.32
N ASN A 280 -14.13 -3.09 10.04
CA ASN A 280 -13.31 -4.23 9.65
C ASN A 280 -12.60 -4.86 10.86
N THR A 281 -12.24 -6.13 10.72
CA THR A 281 -11.33 -6.83 11.64
C THR A 281 -9.99 -7.08 10.94
N PHE A 282 -8.91 -6.62 11.55
CA PHE A 282 -7.54 -6.89 11.14
C PHE A 282 -6.88 -7.75 12.20
N ARG A 283 -6.34 -8.92 11.82
CA ARG A 283 -5.74 -9.86 12.76
C ARG A 283 -4.45 -10.49 12.23
N ASN A 284 -3.42 -10.62 13.07
CA ASN A 284 -2.21 -11.39 12.74
C ASN A 284 -1.58 -10.96 11.40
N LEU A 285 -1.39 -9.64 11.21
CA LEU A 285 -0.76 -9.10 10.00
C LEU A 285 0.70 -8.73 10.26
N ASN A 286 1.56 -9.04 9.29
CA ASN A 286 3.00 -8.87 9.42
C ASN A 286 3.51 -7.45 9.13
N GLY A 287 2.67 -6.55 8.61
CA GLY A 287 2.94 -5.12 8.53
C GLY A 287 1.77 -4.27 9.02
N PRO A 288 1.73 -2.97 8.68
CA PRO A 288 0.64 -2.11 9.13
C PRO A 288 -0.71 -2.64 8.66
N ALA A 289 -1.70 -2.66 9.55
CA ALA A 289 -3.03 -3.10 9.15
C ALA A 289 -3.64 -2.12 8.14
N ILE A 290 -3.46 -0.82 8.37
CA ILE A 290 -3.76 0.23 7.40
C ILE A 290 -2.50 1.05 7.16
N PHE A 291 -2.12 1.19 5.89
CA PHE A 291 -1.16 2.20 5.46
C PHE A 291 -1.86 3.18 4.50
N ALA A 292 -1.77 4.48 4.77
CA ALA A 292 -2.25 5.50 3.85
C ALA A 292 -1.22 6.64 3.65
N GLY A 293 -1.15 7.12 2.41
CA GLY A 293 -0.15 8.05 1.93
C GLY A 293 0.62 7.48 0.74
N HIS A 294 1.34 8.32 0.01
CA HIS A 294 2.07 7.86 -1.17
C HIS A 294 3.30 7.02 -0.79
N GLU A 295 3.69 6.15 -1.72
CA GLU A 295 4.87 5.31 -1.62
C GLU A 295 5.73 5.52 -2.88
N PHE A 296 6.61 6.53 -2.87
CA PHE A 296 7.41 6.88 -4.05
C PHE A 296 8.33 5.77 -4.52
N GLY A 297 8.80 4.91 -3.62
CA GLY A 297 9.58 3.73 -3.99
C GLY A 297 8.87 2.80 -4.98
N PHE A 298 7.54 2.89 -5.10
CA PHE A 298 6.72 2.17 -6.08
C PHE A 298 6.05 3.09 -7.10
N LEU A 299 6.32 4.40 -7.05
CA LEU A 299 5.57 5.42 -7.80
C LEU A 299 4.06 5.29 -7.64
N GLU A 300 3.58 5.11 -6.41
CA GLU A 300 2.14 5.02 -6.12
C GLU A 300 1.69 6.10 -5.15
N GLY A 301 0.53 6.71 -5.41
CA GLY A 301 -0.04 7.80 -4.63
C GLY A 301 -1.56 7.83 -4.77
N PRO A 302 -2.24 8.93 -4.42
CA PRO A 302 -1.78 10.18 -3.79
C PRO A 302 -1.44 10.08 -2.30
N ALA A 303 -1.07 11.24 -1.76
CA ALA A 303 -1.23 11.59 -0.37
C ALA A 303 -2.69 11.41 0.08
N VAL A 304 -2.90 11.29 1.38
CA VAL A 304 -4.22 11.16 1.97
C VAL A 304 -5.00 12.47 1.80
N LEU A 305 -6.19 12.40 1.21
CA LEU A 305 -7.08 13.53 1.03
C LEU A 305 -8.46 13.12 1.53
N ASN A 306 -8.80 13.47 2.77
CA ASN A 306 -10.03 13.06 3.45
C ASN A 306 -10.15 11.53 3.60
N LEU A 307 -9.69 11.02 4.74
CA LEU A 307 -9.76 9.60 5.08
C LEU A 307 -10.39 9.41 6.45
N THR A 308 -11.41 8.55 6.51
CA THR A 308 -12.01 8.10 7.76
C THR A 308 -11.66 6.65 8.04
N ILE A 309 -11.12 6.39 9.23
CA ILE A 309 -10.84 5.07 9.77
C ILE A 309 -11.64 4.92 11.06
N ALA A 310 -12.77 4.20 11.01
CA ALA A 310 -13.71 4.18 12.13
C ALA A 310 -14.20 2.79 12.51
N ASN A 311 -14.40 2.53 13.81
CA ASN A 311 -15.04 1.31 14.29
C ASN A 311 -14.35 0.00 13.84
N ASN A 312 -13.03 0.02 13.62
CA ASN A 312 -12.29 -1.20 13.26
C ASN A 312 -11.72 -1.87 14.52
N LEU A 313 -11.56 -3.19 14.44
CA LEU A 313 -10.81 -3.99 15.42
C LEU A 313 -9.44 -4.33 14.84
N PHE A 314 -8.39 -4.02 15.59
CA PHE A 314 -7.02 -4.39 15.28
C PHE A 314 -6.48 -5.30 16.38
N GLU A 315 -6.07 -6.51 16.03
CA GLU A 315 -5.57 -7.51 16.96
C GLU A 315 -4.26 -8.11 16.45
N ASN A 316 -3.23 -8.11 17.28
CA ASN A 316 -1.94 -8.75 16.96
C ASN A 316 -1.38 -8.28 15.60
N ILE A 317 -1.22 -6.96 15.48
CA ILE A 317 -0.57 -6.34 14.33
C ILE A 317 0.90 -6.09 14.67
N ARG A 318 1.80 -6.53 13.77
CA ARG A 318 3.24 -6.55 14.03
C ARG A 318 3.90 -5.18 13.92
N LEU A 319 3.44 -4.33 13.01
CA LEU A 319 3.89 -2.93 12.90
C LEU A 319 2.74 -1.99 13.30
N SER A 320 2.86 -0.69 13.01
CA SER A 320 1.79 0.22 13.42
C SER A 320 0.44 -0.18 12.86
N ASN A 321 -0.58 -0.30 13.72
CA ASN A 321 -1.88 -0.77 13.29
C ASN A 321 -2.46 0.19 12.23
N ILE A 322 -2.33 1.49 12.47
CA ILE A 322 -2.59 2.54 11.49
C ILE A 322 -1.29 3.32 11.27
N PHE A 323 -0.82 3.36 10.02
CA PHE A 323 0.32 4.15 9.60
C PHE A 323 -0.10 5.16 8.53
N ILE A 324 0.05 6.45 8.81
CA ILE A 324 -0.24 7.55 7.89
C ILE A 324 1.04 8.32 7.64
N CYS A 325 1.60 8.17 6.45
CA CYS A 325 2.84 8.84 6.07
C CYS A 325 2.98 8.90 4.55
N ASN A 326 3.51 10.01 4.08
CA ASN A 326 3.95 10.17 2.71
C ASN A 326 5.44 9.85 2.67
N THR A 327 5.86 8.80 1.97
CA THR A 327 7.27 8.41 1.97
C THR A 327 7.99 8.88 0.71
N ALA A 328 9.13 9.55 0.87
CA ALA A 328 10.09 9.88 -0.18
C ALA A 328 10.72 8.60 -0.79
N MET A 329 11.56 8.76 -1.82
CA MET A 329 12.19 7.62 -2.52
C MET A 329 13.07 6.74 -1.63
N ASP A 330 13.61 7.32 -0.57
CA ASP A 330 14.44 6.69 0.46
C ASP A 330 13.63 6.14 1.64
N ARG A 331 12.30 6.23 1.54
CA ARG A 331 11.32 5.86 2.56
C ARG A 331 11.32 6.75 3.80
N THR A 332 12.00 7.90 3.77
CA THR A 332 11.85 8.92 4.81
C THR A 332 10.54 9.69 4.62
N PRO A 333 10.04 10.36 5.67
CA PRO A 333 8.88 11.26 5.56
C PRO A 333 9.10 12.35 4.49
N SER A 334 8.13 12.50 3.58
CA SER A 334 8.16 13.50 2.50
C SER A 334 7.98 14.91 3.06
N LYS A 335 8.48 15.91 2.32
CA LYS A 335 8.30 17.33 2.68
C LYS A 335 6.89 17.84 2.33
N GLY A 336 6.50 18.98 2.92
CA GLY A 336 5.27 19.70 2.56
C GLY A 336 3.97 19.20 3.19
N MET A 337 4.04 18.20 4.08
CA MET A 337 2.91 17.67 4.84
C MET A 337 1.69 17.34 3.98
N ALA A 338 1.81 16.79 2.77
CA ALA A 338 0.70 16.76 1.80
C ALA A 338 -0.59 16.02 2.23
N ASN A 339 -0.57 15.21 3.30
CA ASN A 339 -1.78 14.55 3.80
C ASN A 339 -2.76 15.59 4.40
N ARG A 340 -4.06 15.42 4.17
CA ARG A 340 -5.13 16.32 4.60
C ARG A 340 -6.29 15.52 5.18
N ASN A 341 -6.83 16.01 6.30
CA ASN A 341 -8.12 15.60 6.87
C ASN A 341 -8.19 14.09 7.15
N VAL A 342 -7.53 13.66 8.22
CA VAL A 342 -7.52 12.27 8.67
C VAL A 342 -8.33 12.14 9.95
N VAL A 343 -9.35 11.28 9.93
CA VAL A 343 -10.20 10.99 11.08
C VAL A 343 -10.00 9.53 11.48
N ILE A 344 -9.52 9.31 12.70
CA ILE A 344 -9.33 7.99 13.29
C ILE A 344 -10.17 7.91 14.57
N ARG A 345 -11.28 7.19 14.52
CA ARG A 345 -12.22 7.19 15.64
C ARG A 345 -12.82 5.85 16.01
N ASP A 346 -13.12 5.68 17.29
CA ASP A 346 -13.90 4.56 17.80
C ASP A 346 -13.31 3.17 17.46
N ASN A 347 -12.00 3.10 17.17
CA ASN A 347 -11.31 1.84 16.87
C ASN A 347 -10.86 1.16 18.16
N VAL A 348 -10.66 -0.15 18.10
CA VAL A 348 -10.18 -0.98 19.20
C VAL A 348 -8.84 -1.61 18.82
N PHE A 349 -7.83 -1.45 19.68
CA PHE A 349 -6.47 -1.95 19.46
C PHE A 349 -6.10 -2.95 20.55
N MET A 350 -5.75 -4.18 20.18
CA MET A 350 -5.43 -5.28 21.09
C MET A 350 -4.13 -5.95 20.69
N ASN A 351 -3.36 -6.44 21.67
CA ASN A 351 -2.20 -7.32 21.45
C ASN A 351 -1.17 -6.76 20.45
N TYR A 352 -0.98 -5.44 20.39
CA TYR A 352 -0.01 -4.80 19.49
C TYR A 352 1.41 -4.77 20.12
N GLY A 353 2.43 -4.67 19.27
CA GLY A 353 3.84 -4.53 19.70
C GLY A 353 4.62 -5.83 19.89
N ALA A 354 4.17 -6.94 19.29
CA ALA A 354 5.00 -8.15 19.18
C ALA A 354 6.31 -7.86 18.42
N LYS A 355 7.36 -8.66 18.65
CA LYS A 355 8.64 -8.52 17.95
C LYS A 355 8.46 -8.45 16.42
N ALA A 356 8.83 -7.32 15.83
CA ALA A 356 8.74 -7.07 14.39
C ALA A 356 10.06 -7.26 13.66
N GLY A 357 10.00 -7.80 12.44
CA GLY A 357 11.05 -7.60 11.44
C GLY A 357 10.96 -6.19 10.84
N PRO A 358 11.92 -5.76 10.02
CA PRO A 358 11.90 -4.43 9.42
C PRO A 358 10.66 -4.21 8.53
N GLY A 359 10.06 -3.02 8.60
CA GLY A 359 8.96 -2.61 7.74
C GLY A 359 8.56 -1.15 7.95
N LEU A 360 7.42 -0.75 7.37
CA LEU A 360 6.90 0.62 7.46
C LEU A 360 6.11 0.82 8.77
N GLY A 361 6.22 2.02 9.35
CA GLY A 361 5.66 2.34 10.66
C GLY A 361 6.59 1.93 11.81
N ILE A 362 6.17 2.23 13.03
CA ILE A 362 6.91 1.97 14.27
C ILE A 362 6.30 0.74 14.95
N ASN A 363 7.12 -0.29 15.20
CA ASN A 363 6.69 -1.46 15.97
C ASN A 363 6.20 -1.04 17.37
N GLY A 364 5.02 -1.49 17.79
CA GLY A 364 4.46 -1.20 19.12
C GLY A 364 3.71 0.12 19.23
N VAL A 365 3.70 0.96 18.19
CA VAL A 365 2.84 2.15 18.12
C VAL A 365 1.53 1.77 17.44
N ALA A 366 0.39 1.95 18.10
CA ALA A 366 -0.90 1.58 17.50
C ALA A 366 -1.34 2.55 16.39
N ILE A 367 -1.14 3.85 16.59
CA ILE A 367 -1.45 4.89 15.59
C ILE A 367 -0.20 5.73 15.36
N ASP A 368 0.36 5.67 14.15
CA ASP A 368 1.49 6.49 13.73
C ASP A 368 1.05 7.43 12.59
N VAL A 369 1.00 8.73 12.86
CA VAL A 369 0.59 9.74 11.90
C VAL A 369 1.69 10.78 11.73
N SER A 370 2.08 11.03 10.49
CA SER A 370 3.06 12.05 10.14
C SER A 370 2.71 12.73 8.82
N ASN A 371 3.34 13.88 8.58
CA ASN A 371 3.16 14.69 7.38
C ASN A 371 1.69 15.04 7.07
N THR A 372 0.91 15.36 8.09
CA THR A 372 -0.54 15.53 7.96
C THR A 372 -1.05 16.83 8.54
N LYS A 373 -1.93 17.52 7.82
CA LYS A 373 -2.69 18.67 8.30
C LYS A 373 -4.16 18.30 8.49
N GLY A 374 -4.71 18.61 9.66
CA GLY A 374 -6.08 18.25 10.02
C GLY A 374 -6.18 16.79 10.42
N VAL A 375 -5.83 16.47 11.66
CA VAL A 375 -5.88 15.12 12.22
C VAL A 375 -6.84 15.10 13.40
N SER A 376 -7.75 14.14 13.44
CA SER A 376 -8.65 13.91 14.58
C SER A 376 -8.54 12.45 15.02
N ILE A 377 -8.09 12.22 16.26
CA ILE A 377 -7.96 10.89 16.86
C ILE A 377 -8.85 10.84 18.11
N THR A 378 -10.01 10.18 18.02
CA THR A 378 -11.08 10.34 19.02
C THR A 378 -11.80 9.05 19.39
N GLY A 379 -12.09 8.82 20.67
CA GLY A 379 -12.95 7.68 21.07
C GLY A 379 -12.30 6.30 20.92
N ASN A 380 -11.01 6.23 20.59
CA ASN A 380 -10.33 4.95 20.39
C ASN A 380 -10.03 4.26 21.73
N ARG A 381 -10.07 2.93 21.74
CA ARG A 381 -9.79 2.10 22.91
C ARG A 381 -8.53 1.26 22.69
N PHE A 382 -7.56 1.42 23.58
CA PHE A 382 -6.31 0.68 23.58
C PHE A 382 -6.35 -0.36 24.69
N GLY A 383 -6.43 -1.62 24.30
CA GLY A 383 -6.27 -2.76 25.18
C GLY A 383 -4.83 -3.05 25.53
N LYS A 384 -4.66 -4.13 26.29
CA LYS A 384 -3.35 -4.62 26.72
C LYS A 384 -2.46 -4.91 25.49
N PRO A 385 -1.26 -4.31 25.40
CA PRO A 385 -0.27 -4.69 24.39
C PRO A 385 0.34 -6.07 24.70
N THR A 386 1.16 -6.58 23.80
CA THR A 386 1.96 -7.78 24.11
C THR A 386 2.97 -7.48 25.23
N SER A 387 3.43 -8.51 25.93
CA SER A 387 4.48 -8.38 26.95
C SER A 387 5.85 -7.96 26.38
N GLU A 388 6.03 -8.07 25.07
CA GLU A 388 7.26 -7.71 24.35
C GLU A 388 7.31 -6.24 23.92
N ARG A 389 6.18 -5.52 23.99
CA ARG A 389 6.11 -4.13 23.58
C ARG A 389 7.03 -3.28 24.44
N ASP A 390 7.88 -2.48 23.80
CA ASP A 390 8.67 -1.46 24.49
C ASP A 390 7.73 -0.47 25.23
N PRO A 391 7.78 -0.43 26.58
CA PRO A 391 6.91 0.44 27.35
C PRO A 391 7.23 1.93 27.18
N ALA A 392 8.42 2.30 26.68
CA ALA A 392 8.79 3.68 26.42
C ALA A 392 8.11 4.28 25.18
N LEU A 393 7.61 3.44 24.26
CA LEU A 393 6.93 3.91 23.07
C LEU A 393 5.54 4.47 23.39
N PRO A 394 5.08 5.51 22.68
CA PRO A 394 3.71 5.99 22.82
C PRO A 394 2.72 5.05 22.12
N LEU A 395 1.45 5.10 22.51
CA LEU A 395 0.36 4.43 21.78
C LEU A 395 0.02 5.14 20.48
N ILE A 396 0.08 6.47 20.52
CA ILE A 396 -0.15 7.38 19.40
C ILE A 396 1.14 8.16 19.20
N HIS A 397 1.79 7.95 18.05
CA HIS A 397 2.92 8.75 17.61
C HIS A 397 2.45 9.81 16.61
N LEU A 398 2.88 11.05 16.83
CA LEU A 398 2.68 12.16 15.90
C LEU A 398 4.04 12.67 15.42
N GLY A 399 4.35 12.42 14.15
CA GLY A 399 5.40 13.15 13.44
C GLY A 399 4.91 14.54 12.99
N LEU A 400 5.72 15.23 12.18
CA LEU A 400 5.45 16.58 11.64
C LEU A 400 4.01 16.71 11.12
N SER A 401 3.12 17.33 11.92
CA SER A 401 1.68 17.43 11.66
C SER A 401 1.11 18.73 12.24
N GLU A 402 0.05 19.24 11.65
CA GLU A 402 -0.63 20.48 12.06
C GLU A 402 -2.13 20.27 12.26
N GLN A 403 -2.76 21.11 13.08
CA GLN A 403 -4.21 21.07 13.34
C GLN A 403 -4.65 19.68 13.82
N VAL A 404 -3.98 19.20 14.88
CA VAL A 404 -4.21 17.87 15.45
C VAL A 404 -5.09 17.97 16.70
N GLN A 405 -6.14 17.15 16.75
CA GLN A 405 -6.99 16.95 17.92
C GLN A 405 -6.91 15.50 18.36
N ILE A 406 -6.53 15.27 19.62
CA ILE A 406 -6.59 13.98 20.29
C ILE A 406 -7.50 14.15 21.50
N LYS A 407 -8.63 13.45 21.55
CA LYS A 407 -9.60 13.53 22.67
C LYS A 407 -10.28 12.19 22.92
N ASP A 408 -10.76 11.98 24.14
CA ASP A 408 -11.66 10.86 24.48
C ASP A 408 -11.13 9.46 24.13
N ASN A 409 -9.80 9.29 24.08
CA ASN A 409 -9.18 7.98 23.86
C ASN A 409 -8.90 7.31 25.20
N LEU A 410 -9.19 6.01 25.32
CA LEU A 410 -9.16 5.27 26.57
C LEU A 410 -8.10 4.17 26.54
N LEU A 411 -7.32 4.07 27.61
CA LEU A 411 -6.56 2.87 27.95
C LEU A 411 -7.47 1.95 28.75
N ALA A 412 -7.70 0.73 28.27
CA ALA A 412 -8.56 -0.25 28.94
C ALA A 412 -7.77 -1.52 29.23
N GLU A 413 -7.36 -1.69 30.49
CA GLU A 413 -6.52 -2.82 30.94
C GLU A 413 -7.21 -4.19 30.76
N ALA A 414 -8.54 -4.21 30.69
CA ALA A 414 -9.35 -5.39 30.39
C ALA A 414 -10.46 -5.05 29.38
N LEU A 415 -10.16 -5.21 28.08
CA LEU A 415 -11.19 -5.22 27.04
C LEU A 415 -11.70 -6.65 26.88
N ILE A 416 -12.90 -6.91 27.42
CA ILE A 416 -13.66 -8.11 27.08
C ILE A 416 -14.44 -7.76 25.81
N LEU A 417 -14.04 -8.34 24.67
CA LEU A 417 -14.84 -8.29 23.45
C LEU A 417 -16.17 -8.99 23.75
N LYS A 418 -17.28 -8.25 23.73
CA LYS A 418 -18.63 -8.83 23.79
C LYS A 418 -19.07 -9.30 22.42
#